data_AF-A0A3R7I2W6-F1
#
_entry.id   AF-A0A3R7I2W6-F1
#
_cell.length_a   1.000
_cell.length_b   1.000
_cell.length_c   1.000
_cell.angle_alpha   90.00
_cell.angle_beta   90.00
_cell.angle_gamma   90.00
#
_symmetry.space_group_name_H-M   'P 1'
#
loop_
_entity.id
_entity.type
_entity.pdbx_description
1 polymer ?
#
loop_
_entity_poly.entity_id
_entity_poly.type
_entity_poly.pdbx_seq_one_letter_code
_entity_poly.pdbx_strand_id
1 'polypeptide(L)' 'MIMTEHDRRPPLRTRVREAGGWYAYLNSRLIRAAGPASVGPYETEPEPERTGRACPLCGHPMTEHDVDRTGPKPLLHCPR' A
#
# COMPACT_ATOMS: atom_id res chain seq x y z
N MET A 1 19.63 -15.02 46.66
CA MET A 1 19.64 -15.17 45.19
C MET A 1 18.52 -14.28 44.65
N ILE A 2 18.85 -13.14 44.03
CA ILE A 2 17.85 -12.21 43.51
C ILE A 2 17.42 -12.73 42.14
N MET A 3 16.23 -13.33 42.03
CA MET A 3 15.61 -13.67 40.74
C MET A 3 15.30 -12.38 40.00
N THR A 4 16.14 -12.02 39.03
CA THR A 4 15.87 -10.88 38.15
C THR A 4 14.65 -11.18 37.28
N GLU A 5 13.80 -10.19 37.06
CA GLU A 5 12.53 -10.30 36.31
C GLU A 5 12.67 -10.88 34.89
N HIS A 6 13.88 -10.86 34.33
CA HIS A 6 14.26 -11.51 33.08
C HIS A 6 14.00 -13.02 33.07
N ASP A 7 14.12 -13.71 34.20
CA ASP A 7 13.93 -15.17 34.30
C ASP A 7 12.47 -15.61 34.18
N ARG A 8 11.50 -14.70 34.34
CA ARG A 8 10.07 -15.03 34.31
C ARG A 8 9.48 -15.02 32.91
N ARG A 9 10.19 -14.49 31.90
CA ARG A 9 9.67 -14.42 30.54
C ARG A 9 9.98 -15.72 29.79
N PRO A 10 8.97 -16.33 29.14
CA PRO A 10 9.21 -17.47 28.27
C PRO A 10 10.29 -17.16 27.23
N PRO A 11 11.13 -18.14 26.85
CA PRO A 11 12.13 -17.98 25.80
C PRO A 11 11.52 -17.40 24.52
N LEU A 12 12.31 -16.60 23.78
CA LEU A 12 11.83 -15.93 22.57
C LEU A 12 11.22 -16.91 21.55
N ARG A 13 11.85 -18.07 21.37
CA ARG A 13 11.36 -19.16 20.51
C ARG A 13 9.94 -19.61 20.84
N THR A 14 9.60 -19.69 22.13
CA THR A 14 8.27 -20.10 22.59
C THR A 14 7.25 -19.04 22.24
N ARG A 15 7.57 -17.76 22.51
CA ARG A 15 6.71 -16.62 22.19
C ARG A 15 6.45 -16.47 20.68
N VAL A 16 7.47 -16.72 19.85
CA VAL A 16 7.33 -16.69 18.38
C VAL A 16 6.41 -17.82 17.91
N ARG A 17 6.55 -19.02 18.48
CA ARG A 17 5.70 -20.17 18.15
C ARG A 17 4.24 -19.93 18.58
N GLU A 18 4.01 -19.44 19.79
CA GLU A 18 2.68 -19.08 20.30
C GLU A 18 2.00 -17.99 19.48
N ALA A 19 2.78 -17.05 18.94
CA ALA A 19 2.29 -16.00 18.06
C ALA A 19 1.94 -16.48 16.63
N GLY A 20 2.19 -17.75 16.28
CA GLY A 20 1.94 -18.28 14.92
C GLY A 20 3.09 -18.07 13.93
N GLY A 21 4.31 -17.82 14.43
CA GLY A 21 5.53 -17.67 13.62
C GLY A 21 6.11 -16.26 13.65
N TRP A 22 7.26 -16.09 12.99
CA TRP A 22 8.04 -14.83 13.03
C TRP A 22 7.28 -13.64 12.48
N TYR A 23 6.54 -13.83 11.39
CA TYR A 23 5.75 -12.76 10.77
C TYR A 23 4.73 -12.19 11.75
N ALA A 24 3.88 -13.05 12.32
CA ALA A 24 2.84 -12.64 13.25
C ALA A 24 3.42 -12.09 14.56
N TYR A 25 4.51 -12.67 15.07
CA TYR A 25 5.22 -12.15 16.24
C TYR A 25 5.71 -10.71 16.00
N LEU A 26 6.45 -10.46 14.92
CA LEU A 26 6.96 -9.12 14.62
C LEU A 26 5.83 -8.14 14.35
N ASN A 27 4.82 -8.54 13.56
CA ASN A 27 3.70 -7.68 13.23
C ASN A 27 2.92 -7.27 14.49
N SER A 28 2.66 -8.19 15.43
CA SER A 28 2.00 -7.86 16.71
C SER A 28 2.77 -6.82 17.54
N ARG A 29 4.11 -6.86 17.48
CA ARG A 29 4.98 -5.92 18.20
C ARG A 29 5.03 -4.57 17.51
N LEU A 30 5.13 -4.55 16.18
CA LEU A 30 5.07 -3.32 15.39
C LEU A 30 3.72 -2.62 15.57
N ILE A 31 2.60 -3.34 15.46
CA ILE A 31 1.25 -2.77 15.60
C ILE A 31 1.06 -2.11 16.97
N ARG A 32 1.56 -2.75 18.04
CA ARG A 32 1.50 -2.17 19.39
C ARG A 32 2.31 -0.86 19.50
N ALA A 33 3.43 -0.74 18.79
CA ALA A 33 4.34 0.39 18.92
C ALA A 33 4.05 1.54 17.96
N ALA A 34 3.65 1.22 16.72
CA ALA A 34 3.50 2.16 15.60
C ALA A 34 2.07 2.22 15.05
N GLY A 35 1.15 1.38 15.56
CA GLY A 35 -0.20 1.24 15.02
C GLY A 35 -0.29 0.22 13.87
N PRO A 36 -1.51 -0.18 13.49
CA PRO A 36 -1.72 -1.04 12.33
C PRO A 36 -1.24 -0.34 11.05
N ALA A 37 -0.86 -1.15 10.05
CA ALA A 37 -0.55 -0.61 8.75
C ALA A 37 -1.71 0.26 8.26
N SER A 38 -1.41 1.49 7.84
CA SER A 38 -2.35 2.34 7.11
C SER A 38 -2.55 1.71 5.74
N VAL A 39 -3.40 0.69 5.69
CA VAL A 39 -4.17 0.40 4.49
C VAL A 39 -4.98 1.68 4.29
N GLY A 40 -4.59 2.50 3.31
CA GLY A 40 -5.32 3.73 3.01
C GLY A 40 -6.81 3.43 2.86
N PRO A 41 -7.69 4.44 2.83
CA PRO A 41 -9.09 4.19 2.54
C PRO A 41 -9.15 3.50 1.18
N TYR A 42 -9.29 2.17 1.21
CA TYR A 42 -9.92 1.43 0.15
C TYR A 42 -11.37 1.82 0.32
N GLU A 43 -11.69 3.02 -0.18
CA GLU A 43 -13.06 3.35 -0.52
C GLU A 43 -13.57 2.13 -1.29
N THR A 44 -14.66 1.53 -0.83
CA THR A 44 -15.40 0.56 -1.65
C THR A 44 -15.94 1.21 -2.92
N GLU A 45 -15.90 2.53 -2.99
CA GLU A 45 -16.11 3.29 -4.20
C GLU A 45 -14.97 3.01 -5.19
N PRO A 46 -15.29 2.55 -6.42
CA PRO A 46 -14.28 2.32 -7.43
C PRO A 46 -13.47 3.59 -7.67
N GLU A 47 -12.15 3.47 -7.84
CA GLU A 47 -11.30 4.61 -8.18
C GLU A 47 -11.92 5.37 -9.36
N PRO A 48 -12.06 6.71 -9.27
CA PRO A 48 -12.60 7.48 -10.37
C PRO A 48 -11.75 7.24 -11.62
N GLU A 49 -12.43 7.06 -12.76
CA GLU A 49 -11.75 6.83 -14.04
C GLU A 49 -10.77 7.97 -14.32
N ARG A 50 -9.47 7.70 -14.18
CA ARG A 50 -8.42 8.74 -14.29
C ARG A 50 -8.43 9.43 -15.66
N THR A 51 -8.88 8.72 -16.67
CA THR A 51 -9.01 9.18 -18.06
C THR A 51 -10.22 10.09 -18.28
N GLY A 52 -11.16 10.17 -17.35
CA GLY A 52 -12.28 11.13 -17.42
C GLY A 52 -11.86 12.58 -17.13
N ARG A 53 -10.62 12.82 -16.70
CA ARG A 53 -10.09 14.16 -16.46
C ARG A 53 -9.89 14.91 -17.78
N ALA A 54 -10.18 16.20 -17.77
CA ALA A 54 -9.98 17.08 -18.91
C ALA A 54 -8.48 17.22 -19.27
N CYS A 55 -8.18 17.17 -20.56
CA CYS A 55 -6.87 17.48 -21.10
C CYS A 55 -6.53 18.95 -20.85
N PRO A 56 -5.35 19.29 -20.31
CA PRO A 56 -4.98 20.67 -20.02
C PRO A 56 -4.74 21.54 -21.26
N LEU A 57 -4.73 20.94 -22.46
CA LEU A 57 -4.50 21.63 -23.72
C LEU A 57 -5.79 21.93 -24.48
N CYS A 58 -6.69 20.94 -24.61
CA CYS A 58 -7.93 21.08 -25.40
C CYS A 58 -9.22 21.06 -24.57
N GLY A 59 -9.16 20.69 -23.28
CA GLY A 59 -10.33 20.61 -22.40
C GLY A 59 -11.20 19.35 -22.54
N HIS A 60 -11.06 18.58 -23.62
CA HIS A 60 -11.75 17.30 -23.80
C HIS A 60 -11.26 16.23 -22.83
N PRO A 61 -12.10 15.24 -22.46
CA PRO A 61 -11.69 14.16 -21.58
C PRO A 61 -10.54 13.35 -22.20
N MET A 62 -9.62 12.91 -21.35
CA MET A 62 -8.44 12.15 -21.78
C MET A 62 -8.78 10.81 -22.46
N THR A 63 -9.98 10.27 -22.24
CA THR A 63 -10.52 9.10 -22.95
C THR A 63 -10.73 9.31 -24.46
N GLU A 64 -10.89 10.55 -24.92
CA GLU A 64 -11.13 10.87 -26.33
C GLU A 64 -9.83 11.02 -27.15
N HIS A 65 -8.67 10.91 -26.50
CA HIS A 65 -7.38 11.10 -27.16
C HIS A 65 -6.82 9.79 -27.71
N ASP A 66 -6.19 9.86 -28.88
CA ASP A 66 -5.41 8.76 -29.42
C ASP A 66 -3.95 8.84 -28.96
N VAL A 67 -3.36 7.69 -28.60
CA VAL A 67 -1.97 7.60 -28.13
C VAL A 67 -1.16 6.80 -29.13
N ASP A 68 -0.42 7.50 -29.98
CA ASP A 68 0.53 6.88 -30.91
C ASP A 68 1.77 6.41 -30.13
N ARG A 69 2.00 5.10 -30.14
CA ARG A 69 3.16 4.43 -29.49
C ARG A 69 4.13 3.81 -30.50
N THR A 70 4.00 4.13 -31.79
CA THR A 70 4.84 3.55 -32.84
C THR A 70 6.27 4.09 -32.85
N GLY A 71 6.46 5.33 -32.38
CA GLY A 71 7.75 5.99 -32.29
C GLY A 71 8.51 5.76 -30.97
N PRO A 72 9.76 6.24 -30.87
CA PRO A 72 10.55 6.17 -29.62
C PRO A 72 9.96 7.01 -28.48
N LYS A 73 9.06 7.95 -28.81
CA LYS A 73 8.35 8.80 -27.85
C LYS A 73 6.85 8.69 -28.13
N PRO A 74 6.02 8.31 -27.13
CA PRO A 74 4.58 8.35 -27.28
C PRO A 74 4.07 9.76 -27.57
N LEU A 75 3.22 9.89 -28.58
CA LEU A 75 2.56 11.14 -28.93
C LEU A 75 1.07 11.04 -28.60
N LEU A 76 0.51 12.13 -28.10
CA LEU A 76 -0.91 12.24 -27.75
C LEU A 76 -1.60 13.13 -28.78
N HIS A 77 -2.65 12.65 -29.41
CA HIS A 77 -3.45 13.40 -30.37
C HIS A 77 -4.76 13.87 -29.72
N CYS A 78 -4.98 15.19 -29.74
CA CYS A 78 -6.24 15.77 -29.29
C CYS A 78 -7.38 15.40 -30.26
N PRO A 79 -8.60 15.16 -29.75
CA PRO A 79 -9.78 15.06 -30.59
C PRO A 79 -10.02 16.39 -31.34
N ARG A 80 -10.68 16.31 -32.50
CA ARG A 80 -11.00 17.47 -33.33
C ARG A 80 -12.22 18.23 -32.81
#